data_AF-A0A7K2QNC3-F1
#
_entry.id   AF-A0A7K2QNC3-F1
#
_cell.length_a   1.000
_cell.length_b   1.000
_cell.length_c   1.000
_cell.angle_alpha   90.00
_cell.angle_beta   90.00
_cell.angle_gamma   90.00
#
_symmetry.space_group_name_H-M   'P 1'
#
loop_
_entity.id
_entity.type
_entity.pdbx_description
1 polymer ?
#
loop_
_entity_poly.entity_id
_entity_poly.type
_entity_poly.pdbx_seq_one_letter_code
_entity_poly.pdbx_strand_id
1 'polypeptide(L)'
;MSEAASAGTTSTTGLSPLEPMLRDWLPLQRWFAGKGRRIGRLRMISAADLLPPGSSPGLVHLLLDVDGDCYQLLLGVRPALPPALAPALIGRAEHGPYAGQCVYEGLGDPRLAALLLERLRAPGTLGPLRFDRDPMALIPAALTPRPLSGEQTNSSLIYGDSYILKVFRRVGPGVNPDLELPRALAAAGCARVPAPVAWYEAVLSGGEPLTLGVLQPYLRGSDDGWQLALGRLRSGDDFTAEAHALGRATAEVHSALAAALPT
;
A
#
# COMPACT_ATOMS: atom_id res chain seq x y z
N MET A 1 6.55 -14.58 35.18
CA MET A 1 7.74 -14.64 34.31
C MET A 1 7.31 -14.09 32.97
N SER A 2 7.53 -12.78 32.78
CA SER A 2 7.14 -12.04 31.58
C SER A 2 8.45 -11.58 30.95
N GLU A 3 8.84 -12.24 29.87
CA GLU A 3 10.10 -11.99 29.18
C GLU A 3 9.84 -10.93 28.11
N ALA A 4 10.55 -9.80 28.26
CA ALA A 4 10.45 -8.64 27.41
C ALA A 4 10.84 -9.00 25.96
N ALA A 5 9.91 -8.79 25.03
CA ALA A 5 10.22 -8.84 23.61
C ALA A 5 11.11 -7.64 23.24
N SER A 6 12.30 -7.99 22.79
CA SER A 6 13.41 -7.12 22.41
C SER A 6 13.01 -5.98 21.47
N ALA A 7 13.48 -4.78 21.81
CA ALA A 7 13.40 -3.57 21.00
C ALA A 7 14.10 -3.79 19.64
N GLY A 8 13.31 -3.77 18.56
CA GLY A 8 13.84 -3.69 17.20
C GLY A 8 14.68 -2.42 17.06
N THR A 9 15.98 -2.59 16.81
CA THR A 9 16.94 -1.51 16.61
C THR A 9 16.51 -0.67 15.42
N THR A 10 16.11 0.58 15.64
CA THR A 10 16.05 1.61 14.58
C THR A 10 17.47 1.85 14.09
N SER A 11 17.88 1.18 13.01
CA SER A 11 19.19 1.45 12.41
C SER A 11 19.14 2.81 11.72
N THR A 12 19.67 3.82 12.39
CA THR A 12 19.94 5.18 11.89
C THR A 12 21.05 5.21 10.82
N THR A 13 21.25 4.12 10.07
CA THR A 13 22.18 4.11 8.94
C THR A 13 21.48 4.84 7.79
N GLY A 14 21.88 6.10 7.60
CA GLY A 14 21.15 7.10 6.83
C GLY A 14 20.86 6.72 5.38
N LEU A 15 19.97 7.49 4.74
CA LEU A 15 19.57 7.36 3.34
C LEU A 15 20.73 7.37 2.34
N SER A 16 21.86 7.95 2.73
CA SER A 16 23.00 8.29 1.86
C SER A 16 23.40 7.19 0.85
N PRO A 17 23.47 5.89 1.21
CA PRO A 17 23.84 4.85 0.24
C PRO A 17 22.76 4.55 -0.81
N LEU A 18 21.49 4.84 -0.52
CA LEU A 18 20.36 4.65 -1.42
C LEU A 18 19.94 5.94 -2.13
N GLU A 19 20.36 7.09 -1.62
CA GLU A 19 19.91 8.40 -2.10
C GLU A 19 20.14 8.61 -3.60
N PRO A 20 21.31 8.33 -4.19
CA PRO A 20 21.55 8.57 -5.61
C PRO A 20 20.60 7.76 -6.50
N MET A 21 20.48 6.45 -6.27
CA MET A 21 19.61 5.59 -7.09
C MET A 21 18.12 5.94 -6.91
N LEU A 22 17.70 6.36 -5.71
CA LEU A 22 16.33 6.78 -5.46
C LEU A 22 16.01 8.10 -6.15
N ARG A 23 16.96 9.04 -6.23
CA ARG A 23 16.79 10.30 -6.97
C ARG A 23 16.55 10.07 -8.46
N ASP A 24 17.19 9.06 -9.03
CA ASP A 24 17.05 8.72 -10.44
C ASP A 24 15.78 7.89 -10.70
N TRP A 25 15.45 6.99 -9.78
CA TRP A 25 14.33 6.05 -9.94
C TRP A 25 12.95 6.67 -9.64
N LEU A 26 12.83 7.52 -8.62
CA LEU A 26 11.55 8.12 -8.20
C LEU A 26 10.83 8.88 -9.35
N PRO A 27 11.51 9.77 -10.11
CA PRO A 27 10.88 10.49 -11.22
C PRO A 27 10.34 9.60 -12.34
N LEU A 28 10.84 8.37 -12.47
CA LEU A 28 10.37 7.41 -13.48
C LEU A 28 9.04 6.76 -13.07
N GLN A 29 8.68 6.77 -11.78
CA GLN A 29 7.50 6.08 -11.28
C GLN A 29 6.22 6.82 -11.61
N ARG A 30 5.22 6.14 -12.18
CA ARG A 30 3.95 6.77 -12.59
C ARG A 30 3.24 7.54 -11.46
N TRP A 31 3.32 7.02 -10.24
CA TRP A 31 2.65 7.56 -9.04
C TRP A 31 3.40 8.73 -8.41
N PHE A 32 4.62 9.04 -8.87
CA PHE A 32 5.40 10.15 -8.36
C PHE A 32 4.83 11.47 -8.86
N ALA A 33 4.40 12.36 -7.95
CA ALA A 33 3.73 13.61 -8.31
C ALA A 33 4.68 14.69 -8.84
N GLY A 34 5.99 14.56 -8.61
CA GLY A 34 7.02 15.51 -9.03
C GLY A 34 7.48 15.39 -10.48
N LYS A 35 6.68 14.84 -11.40
CA LYS A 35 7.06 14.64 -12.81
C LYS A 35 7.60 15.92 -13.45
N GLY A 36 8.69 15.77 -14.21
CA GLY A 36 9.33 16.88 -14.91
C GLY A 36 10.11 17.86 -14.02
N ARG A 37 10.20 17.62 -12.70
CA ARG A 37 10.98 18.44 -11.77
C ARG A 37 12.16 17.64 -11.19
N ARG A 38 13.29 18.31 -11.02
CA ARG A 38 14.44 17.75 -10.29
C ARG A 38 14.12 17.74 -8.80
N ILE A 39 14.40 16.62 -8.13
CA ILE A 39 14.24 16.50 -6.67
C ILE A 39 15.26 17.41 -5.98
N GLY A 40 14.78 18.41 -5.22
CA GLY A 40 15.63 19.32 -4.47
C GLY A 40 16.09 18.69 -3.16
N ARG A 41 15.14 18.34 -2.31
CA ARG A 41 15.33 17.71 -1.01
C ARG A 41 14.85 16.27 -1.04
N LEU A 42 15.69 15.37 -0.53
CA LEU A 42 15.36 13.98 -0.29
C LEU A 42 15.88 13.61 1.11
N ARG A 43 15.00 13.22 2.03
CA ARG A 43 15.36 12.85 3.41
C ARG A 43 14.63 11.60 3.84
N MET A 44 15.32 10.72 4.54
CA MET A 44 14.68 9.56 5.16
C MET A 44 14.01 10.00 6.46
N ILE A 45 12.73 9.67 6.57
CA ILE A 45 11.91 9.88 7.77
C ILE A 45 12.03 8.67 8.68
N SER A 46 11.86 7.47 8.12
CA SER A 46 11.99 6.21 8.85
C SER A 46 12.34 5.06 7.91
N ALA A 47 12.95 4.01 8.47
CA ALA A 47 13.17 2.75 7.81
C ALA A 47 12.86 1.61 8.79
N ALA A 48 12.30 0.51 8.29
CA ALA A 48 12.01 -0.68 9.08
C ALA A 48 12.21 -1.94 8.24
N ASP A 49 13.01 -2.88 8.74
CA ASP A 49 13.10 -4.23 8.18
C ASP A 49 11.84 -5.03 8.56
N LEU A 50 11.15 -5.56 7.55
CA LEU A 50 9.94 -6.37 7.73
C LEU A 50 10.26 -7.85 8.02
N LEU A 51 11.52 -8.23 7.85
CA LEU A 51 12.04 -9.58 8.03
C LEU A 51 13.26 -9.56 8.95
N PRO A 52 13.56 -10.68 9.63
CA PRO A 52 14.74 -10.78 10.47
C PRO A 52 16.03 -10.44 9.70
N PRO A 53 17.03 -9.82 10.35
CA PRO A 53 18.33 -9.56 9.75
C PRO A 53 18.94 -10.82 9.11
N GLY A 54 19.54 -10.67 7.92
CA GLY A 54 20.10 -11.78 7.15
C GLY A 54 19.11 -12.55 6.27
N SER A 55 17.82 -12.19 6.29
CA SER A 55 16.84 -12.74 5.35
C SER A 55 17.22 -12.41 3.90
N SER A 56 17.04 -13.37 2.99
CA SER A 56 17.24 -13.18 1.55
C SER A 56 16.09 -13.79 0.73
N PRO A 57 15.28 -12.98 0.01
CA PRO A 57 15.33 -11.52 0.00
C PRO A 57 14.96 -10.90 1.36
N GLY A 58 15.54 -9.75 1.67
CA GLY A 58 15.07 -8.84 2.71
C GLY A 58 13.95 -7.95 2.18
N LEU A 59 13.18 -7.34 3.10
CA LEU A 59 12.13 -6.37 2.79
C LEU A 59 12.25 -5.18 3.73
N VAL A 60 12.48 -4.01 3.16
CA VAL A 60 12.65 -2.75 3.89
C VAL A 60 11.48 -1.83 3.55
N HIS A 61 10.75 -1.40 4.58
CA HIS A 61 9.84 -0.28 4.45
C HIS A 61 10.60 1.03 4.67
N LEU A 62 10.37 2.01 3.82
CA LEU A 62 11.05 3.30 3.84
C LEU A 62 10.04 4.45 3.70
N LEU A 63 10.12 5.42 4.60
CA LEU A 63 9.45 6.71 4.45
C LEU A 63 10.45 7.80 4.07
N LEU A 64 10.10 8.59 3.05
CA LEU A 64 10.93 9.64 2.49
C LEU A 64 10.17 10.98 2.45
N ASP A 65 10.79 12.06 2.91
CA ASP A 65 10.41 13.43 2.52
C ASP A 65 11.08 13.73 1.17
N VAL A 66 10.27 13.96 0.15
CA VAL A 66 10.68 14.41 -1.18
C VAL A 66 10.05 15.78 -1.43
N ASP A 67 10.86 16.83 -1.32
CA ASP A 67 10.41 18.22 -1.51
C ASP A 67 9.16 18.62 -0.69
N GLY A 68 8.99 18.03 0.50
CA GLY A 68 7.87 18.31 1.42
C GLY A 68 6.74 17.29 1.36
N ASP A 69 6.76 16.38 0.40
CA ASP A 69 5.80 15.28 0.30
C ASP A 69 6.36 14.01 0.92
N CYS A 70 5.57 13.32 1.74
CA CYS A 70 5.96 12.04 2.33
C CYS A 70 5.62 10.89 1.36
N TYR A 71 6.62 10.06 1.04
CA TYR A 71 6.47 8.88 0.18
C TYR A 71 6.84 7.61 0.93
N GLN A 72 6.05 6.55 0.71
CA GLN A 72 6.33 5.19 1.16
C GLN A 72 6.90 4.34 0.03
N LEU A 73 7.99 3.62 0.33
CA LEU A 73 8.56 2.58 -0.51
C LEU A 73 8.63 1.24 0.23
N LEU A 74 8.48 0.15 -0.51
CA LEU A 74 8.73 -1.22 -0.06
C LEU A 74 9.85 -1.78 -0.92
N LEU A 75 11.05 -1.86 -0.37
CA LEU A 75 12.27 -2.21 -1.09
C LEU A 75 12.65 -3.65 -0.80
N GLY A 76 12.76 -4.46 -1.85
CA GLY A 76 13.41 -5.75 -1.76
C GLY A 76 14.93 -5.58 -1.77
N VAL A 77 15.63 -6.40 -1.00
CA VAL A 77 17.10 -6.39 -0.93
C VAL A 77 17.64 -7.82 -1.06
N ARG A 78 18.54 -8.07 -2.01
CA ARG A 78 19.17 -9.38 -2.18
C ARG A 78 20.50 -9.33 -2.94
N PRO A 79 21.39 -10.34 -2.80
CA PRO A 79 22.72 -10.28 -3.44
C PRO A 79 22.67 -10.33 -4.97
N ALA A 80 21.75 -11.11 -5.52
CA ALA A 80 21.57 -11.30 -6.95
C ALA A 80 20.08 -11.31 -7.29
N LEU A 81 19.67 -10.43 -8.22
CA LEU A 81 18.28 -10.29 -8.65
C LEU A 81 17.96 -11.30 -9.78
N PRO A 82 16.91 -12.13 -9.65
CA PRO A 82 16.49 -13.03 -10.72
C PRO A 82 16.09 -12.27 -11.98
N PRO A 83 16.30 -12.82 -13.19
CA PRO A 83 15.96 -12.15 -14.45
C PRO A 83 14.51 -11.64 -14.52
N ALA A 84 13.56 -12.40 -13.96
CA ALA A 84 12.14 -12.02 -13.92
C ALA A 84 11.87 -10.73 -13.11
N LEU A 85 12.76 -10.35 -12.18
CA LEU A 85 12.65 -9.14 -11.39
C LEU A 85 13.53 -8.00 -11.91
N ALA A 86 14.27 -8.19 -13.01
CA ALA A 86 15.13 -7.15 -13.57
C ALA A 86 14.42 -5.80 -13.82
N PRO A 87 13.15 -5.76 -14.30
CA PRO A 87 12.44 -4.48 -14.47
C PRO A 87 12.14 -3.74 -13.16
N ALA A 88 12.19 -4.43 -12.02
CA ALA A 88 11.98 -3.84 -10.70
C ALA A 88 13.27 -3.27 -10.08
N LEU A 89 14.44 -3.49 -10.70
CA LEU A 89 15.72 -3.02 -10.17
C LEU A 89 15.72 -1.50 -10.02
N ILE A 90 16.07 -1.03 -8.83
CA ILE A 90 16.31 0.38 -8.53
C ILE A 90 17.80 0.67 -8.69
N GLY A 91 18.65 -0.21 -8.15
CA GLY A 91 20.09 -0.08 -8.25
C GLY A 91 20.83 -1.13 -7.43
N ARG A 92 22.15 -1.01 -7.39
CA ARG A 92 23.02 -1.80 -6.52
C ARG A 92 23.62 -0.88 -5.49
N ALA A 93 23.45 -1.19 -4.21
CA ALA A 93 24.03 -0.39 -3.14
C ALA A 93 25.54 -0.64 -3.08
N GLU A 94 26.32 0.42 -3.17
CA GLU A 94 27.78 0.36 -3.14
C GLU A 94 28.32 0.43 -1.70
N HIS A 95 27.61 1.13 -0.82
CA HIS A 95 28.04 1.44 0.54
C HIS A 95 26.92 1.18 1.56
N GLY A 96 27.24 1.32 2.85
CA GLY A 96 26.27 1.21 3.94
C GLY A 96 25.77 -0.22 4.21
N PRO A 97 24.64 -0.37 4.92
CA PRO A 97 24.18 -1.68 5.41
C PRO A 97 23.75 -2.64 4.30
N TYR A 98 23.47 -2.10 3.10
CA TYR A 98 23.07 -2.87 1.93
C TYR A 98 24.19 -3.01 0.89
N ALA A 99 25.45 -2.69 1.23
CA ALA A 99 26.57 -2.78 0.30
C ALA A 99 26.65 -4.16 -0.38
N GLY A 100 26.78 -4.15 -1.70
CA GLY A 100 26.81 -5.36 -2.53
C GLY A 100 25.44 -5.99 -2.81
N GLN A 101 24.35 -5.44 -2.28
CA GLN A 101 22.99 -5.93 -2.54
C GLN A 101 22.34 -5.19 -3.72
N CYS A 102 21.54 -5.91 -4.50
CA CYS A 102 20.55 -5.34 -5.38
C CYS A 102 19.36 -4.83 -4.56
N VAL A 103 18.96 -3.59 -4.82
CA VAL A 103 17.78 -2.94 -4.24
C VAL A 103 16.74 -2.79 -5.35
N TYR A 104 15.50 -3.19 -5.09
CA TYR A 104 14.45 -3.26 -6.11
C TYR A 104 13.05 -3.00 -5.54
N GLU A 105 12.08 -2.71 -6.40
CA GLU A 105 10.68 -2.54 -6.01
C GLU A 105 10.09 -3.86 -5.51
N GLY A 106 9.87 -3.93 -4.20
CA GLY A 106 9.53 -5.16 -3.48
C GLY A 106 8.14 -5.69 -3.78
N LEU A 107 7.18 -4.84 -4.16
CA LEU A 107 5.83 -5.30 -4.53
C LEU A 107 5.81 -6.15 -5.80
N GLY A 108 6.85 -6.05 -6.64
CA GLY A 108 7.00 -6.89 -7.84
C GLY A 108 7.47 -8.32 -7.54
N ASP A 109 7.98 -8.60 -6.33
CA ASP A 109 8.45 -9.94 -5.94
C ASP A 109 7.33 -10.72 -5.25
N PRO A 110 6.84 -11.83 -5.84
CA PRO A 110 5.76 -12.62 -5.28
C PRO A 110 6.04 -13.13 -3.86
N ARG A 111 7.32 -13.37 -3.51
CA ARG A 111 7.68 -13.83 -2.16
C ARG A 111 7.49 -12.69 -1.15
N LEU A 112 7.95 -11.49 -1.47
CA LEU A 112 7.82 -10.32 -0.59
C LEU A 112 6.36 -9.84 -0.50
N ALA A 113 5.63 -9.87 -1.60
CA ALA A 113 4.20 -9.58 -1.62
C ALA A 113 3.41 -10.58 -0.74
N ALA A 114 3.70 -11.89 -0.82
CA ALA A 114 3.06 -12.87 0.07
C ALA A 114 3.39 -12.63 1.55
N LEU A 115 4.63 -12.24 1.86
CA LEU A 115 5.04 -11.91 3.23
C LEU A 115 4.31 -10.67 3.78
N LEU A 116 4.02 -9.68 2.93
CA LEU A 116 3.24 -8.51 3.34
C LEU A 116 1.81 -8.89 3.75
N LEU A 117 1.18 -9.85 3.07
CA LEU A 117 -0.11 -10.41 3.51
C LEU A 117 0.02 -11.09 4.88
N GLU A 118 1.07 -11.89 5.09
CA GLU A 118 1.31 -12.54 6.39
C GLU A 118 1.57 -11.53 7.52
N ARG A 119 2.15 -10.36 7.23
CA ARG A 119 2.23 -9.25 8.20
C ARG A 119 0.85 -8.66 8.50
N LEU A 120 0.03 -8.38 7.47
CA LEU A 120 -1.33 -7.85 7.66
C LEU A 120 -2.26 -8.80 8.43
N ARG A 121 -2.00 -10.11 8.36
CA ARG A 121 -2.75 -11.14 9.12
C ARG A 121 -2.45 -11.11 10.62
N ALA A 122 -1.32 -10.53 11.04
CA ALA A 122 -0.83 -10.55 12.41
C ALA A 122 -0.76 -9.12 12.97
N PRO A 123 -1.81 -8.65 13.68
CA PRO A 123 -1.78 -7.34 14.34
C PRO A 123 -0.60 -7.21 15.29
N GLY A 124 -0.05 -6.02 15.37
CA GLY A 124 1.11 -5.74 16.21
C GLY A 124 1.95 -4.59 15.68
N THR A 125 3.11 -4.39 16.30
CA THR A 125 4.04 -3.33 15.95
C THR A 125 5.35 -3.90 15.44
N LEU A 126 5.96 -3.20 14.48
CA LEU A 126 7.29 -3.48 13.97
C LEU A 126 8.03 -2.17 13.72
N GLY A 127 8.87 -1.80 14.68
CA GLY A 127 9.48 -0.46 14.70
C GLY A 127 8.39 0.62 14.67
N PRO A 128 8.42 1.58 13.72
CA PRO A 128 7.41 2.62 13.59
C PRO A 128 6.10 2.12 12.96
N LEU A 129 6.02 0.88 12.50
CA LEU A 129 4.85 0.35 11.81
C LEU A 129 3.87 -0.27 12.80
N ARG A 130 2.58 0.02 12.61
CA ARG A 130 1.47 -0.63 13.30
C ARG A 130 0.60 -1.34 12.28
N PHE A 131 0.35 -2.62 12.51
CA PHE A 131 -0.55 -3.45 11.72
C PHE A 131 -1.80 -3.74 12.54
N ASP A 132 -2.96 -3.59 11.93
CA ASP A 132 -4.25 -3.79 12.58
C ASP A 132 -5.24 -4.43 11.59
N ARG A 133 -6.30 -5.04 12.12
CA ARG A 133 -7.30 -5.75 11.32
C ARG A 133 -8.67 -5.71 11.96
N ASP A 134 -9.70 -5.90 11.14
CA ASP A 134 -11.02 -6.20 11.67
C ASP A 134 -10.95 -7.54 12.44
N PRO A 135 -11.28 -7.55 13.76
CA PRO A 135 -11.23 -8.77 14.56
C PRO A 135 -12.17 -9.86 14.05
N MET A 136 -13.23 -9.49 13.33
CA MET A 136 -14.19 -10.42 12.74
C MET A 136 -13.78 -10.93 11.36
N ALA A 137 -12.82 -10.27 10.70
CA ALA A 137 -12.37 -10.68 9.38
C ALA A 137 -11.44 -11.89 9.45
N LEU A 138 -11.80 -12.93 8.68
CA LEU A 138 -10.90 -14.05 8.39
C LEU A 138 -10.15 -13.74 7.09
N ILE A 139 -8.85 -13.51 7.18
CA ILE A 139 -7.96 -13.46 6.03
C ILE A 139 -7.39 -14.88 5.87
N PRO A 140 -7.48 -15.55 4.71
CA PRO A 140 -6.81 -16.83 4.44
C PRO A 140 -5.29 -16.69 4.26
N ALA A 141 -4.55 -17.74 4.59
CA ALA A 141 -3.09 -17.76 4.43
C ALA A 141 -2.74 -18.11 2.98
N ALA A 142 -1.49 -17.84 2.58
CA ALA A 142 -0.93 -18.35 1.32
C ALA A 142 -1.73 -17.99 0.06
N LEU A 143 -2.44 -16.87 0.06
CA LEU A 143 -3.09 -16.34 -1.15
C LEU A 143 -2.03 -15.83 -2.13
N THR A 144 -2.14 -16.22 -3.39
CA THR A 144 -1.17 -15.85 -4.43
C THR A 144 -1.25 -14.35 -4.73
N PRO A 145 -0.17 -13.56 -4.53
CA PRO A 145 -0.16 -12.15 -4.86
C PRO A 145 -0.03 -11.91 -6.36
N ARG A 146 -0.69 -10.86 -6.85
CA ARG A 146 -0.57 -10.37 -8.22
C ARG A 146 -0.64 -8.84 -8.24
N PRO A 147 0.41 -8.14 -8.69
CA PRO A 147 0.35 -6.70 -8.92
C PRO A 147 -0.75 -6.31 -9.90
N LEU A 148 -1.47 -5.24 -9.57
CA LEU A 148 -2.47 -4.64 -10.46
C LEU A 148 -1.82 -3.48 -11.24
N SER A 149 -1.76 -3.64 -12.55
CA SER A 149 -1.33 -2.58 -13.48
C SER A 149 -2.46 -1.57 -13.71
N GLY A 150 -2.13 -0.33 -14.11
CA GLY A 150 -3.12 0.68 -14.53
C GLY A 150 -3.53 1.72 -13.49
N GLU A 151 -3.29 1.52 -12.19
CA GLU A 151 -3.59 2.56 -11.17
C GLU A 151 -2.73 3.84 -11.28
N GLN A 152 -3.32 5.01 -11.03
CA GLN A 152 -2.66 6.30 -11.27
C GLN A 152 -1.75 6.76 -10.11
N THR A 153 -2.22 6.70 -8.86
CA THR A 153 -1.54 7.35 -7.73
C THR A 153 -0.96 6.38 -6.70
N ASN A 154 -1.33 5.11 -6.75
CA ASN A 154 -0.98 4.09 -5.77
C ASN A 154 -0.50 2.81 -6.45
N SER A 155 -0.11 1.82 -5.64
CA SER A 155 0.17 0.46 -6.10
C SER A 155 -0.79 -0.51 -5.44
N SER A 156 -1.31 -1.47 -6.19
CA SER A 156 -2.21 -2.48 -5.62
C SER A 156 -1.71 -3.90 -5.88
N LEU A 157 -1.98 -4.77 -4.92
CA LEU A 157 -1.79 -6.22 -5.01
C LEU A 157 -3.15 -6.90 -4.86
N ILE A 158 -3.49 -7.77 -5.79
CA ILE A 158 -4.60 -8.71 -5.62
C ILE A 158 -4.04 -9.98 -4.98
N TYR A 159 -4.72 -10.50 -3.96
CA TYR A 159 -4.37 -11.76 -3.30
C TYR A 159 -5.43 -12.82 -3.62
N GLY A 160 -5.04 -13.82 -4.40
CA GLY A 160 -5.96 -14.80 -4.98
C GLY A 160 -7.00 -14.09 -5.85
N ASP A 161 -8.27 -14.33 -5.55
CA ASP A 161 -9.41 -13.58 -6.12
C ASP A 161 -10.31 -13.00 -5.01
N SER A 162 -9.75 -12.77 -3.82
CA SER A 162 -10.55 -12.48 -2.62
C SER A 162 -10.26 -11.12 -2.01
N TYR A 163 -9.02 -10.62 -2.13
CA TYR A 163 -8.63 -9.35 -1.52
C TYR A 163 -7.79 -8.51 -2.47
N ILE A 164 -7.89 -7.20 -2.29
CA ILE A 164 -7.01 -6.21 -2.89
C ILE A 164 -6.39 -5.38 -1.78
N LEU A 165 -5.07 -5.29 -1.79
CA LEU A 165 -4.30 -4.39 -0.94
C LEU A 165 -3.93 -3.17 -1.77
N LYS A 166 -4.40 -2.00 -1.33
CA LYS A 166 -3.95 -0.71 -1.83
C LYS A 166 -2.78 -0.22 -0.98
N VAL A 167 -1.64 0.00 -1.60
CA VAL A 167 -0.42 0.54 -0.99
C VAL A 167 -0.30 2.00 -1.39
N PHE A 168 -0.42 2.90 -0.42
CA PHE A 168 -0.37 4.34 -0.66
C PHE A 168 1.08 4.78 -0.88
N ARG A 169 1.35 5.42 -2.02
CA ARG A 169 2.72 5.83 -2.38
C ARG A 169 3.08 7.19 -1.84
N ARG A 170 2.17 8.16 -1.94
CA ARG A 170 2.25 9.46 -1.26
C ARG A 170 1.28 9.43 -0.08
N VAL A 171 1.78 9.71 1.12
CA VAL A 171 1.02 9.60 2.37
C VAL A 171 1.00 10.93 3.11
N GLY A 172 -0.05 11.15 3.88
CA GLY A 172 -0.26 12.36 4.67
C GLY A 172 -0.67 12.03 6.10
N PRO A 173 -0.62 13.02 7.02
CA PRO A 173 -1.06 12.86 8.39
C PRO A 173 -2.56 12.53 8.46
N GLY A 174 -2.91 11.67 9.41
CA GLY A 174 -4.27 11.27 9.69
C GLY A 174 -4.68 9.94 9.06
N VAL A 175 -5.92 9.55 9.34
CA VAL A 175 -6.52 8.34 8.76
C VAL A 175 -6.86 8.60 7.30
N ASN A 176 -6.45 7.71 6.40
CA ASN A 176 -6.78 7.86 4.98
C ASN A 176 -8.30 7.63 4.76
N PRO A 177 -8.98 8.43 3.92
CA PRO A 177 -10.40 8.25 3.63
C PRO A 177 -10.78 6.85 3.11
N ASP A 178 -9.88 6.16 2.40
CA ASP A 178 -10.09 4.78 1.94
C ASP A 178 -10.11 3.76 3.10
N LEU A 179 -9.66 4.14 4.29
CA LEU A 179 -9.81 3.37 5.52
C LEU A 179 -10.99 3.88 6.35
N GLU A 180 -11.10 5.19 6.55
CA GLU A 180 -12.09 5.81 7.42
C GLU A 180 -13.53 5.63 6.90
N LEU A 181 -13.79 6.02 5.65
CA LEU A 181 -15.15 6.09 5.13
C LEU A 181 -15.79 4.71 4.97
N PRO A 182 -15.11 3.68 4.41
CA PRO A 182 -15.68 2.34 4.32
C PRO A 182 -15.97 1.72 5.70
N ARG A 183 -15.15 2.02 6.72
CA ARG A 183 -15.41 1.57 8.09
C ARG A 183 -16.63 2.25 8.71
N ALA A 184 -16.78 3.56 8.51
CA ALA A 184 -17.96 4.30 8.96
C ALA A 184 -19.23 3.79 8.28
N LEU A 185 -19.18 3.55 6.97
CA LEU A 185 -20.29 2.95 6.20
C LEU A 185 -20.67 1.57 6.72
N ALA A 186 -19.69 0.70 6.97
CA ALA A 186 -19.93 -0.63 7.50
C ALA A 186 -20.55 -0.59 8.91
N ALA A 187 -20.08 0.31 9.77
CA ALA A 187 -20.64 0.53 11.10
C ALA A 187 -22.10 1.03 11.06
N ALA A 188 -22.46 1.79 10.02
CA ALA A 188 -23.83 2.22 9.75
C ALA A 188 -24.69 1.15 9.03
N GLY A 189 -24.16 -0.05 8.79
CA GLY A 189 -24.87 -1.14 8.10
C GLY A 189 -24.97 -0.96 6.59
N CYS A 190 -24.23 -0.02 5.99
CA CYS A 190 -24.21 0.18 4.54
C CYS A 190 -23.23 -0.79 3.87
N ALA A 191 -23.78 -1.78 3.15
CA ALA A 191 -23.00 -2.81 2.46
C ALA A 191 -22.59 -2.44 1.02
N ARG A 192 -22.80 -1.20 0.57
CA ARG A 192 -22.47 -0.75 -0.80
C ARG A 192 -20.97 -0.67 -1.06
N VAL A 193 -20.17 -0.49 -0.01
CA VAL A 193 -18.71 -0.45 -0.09
C VAL A 193 -18.15 -1.56 0.80
N PRO A 194 -17.30 -2.45 0.28
CA PRO A 194 -16.67 -3.47 1.10
C PRO A 194 -15.85 -2.87 2.24
N ALA A 195 -16.06 -3.37 3.46
CA ALA A 195 -15.29 -2.93 4.62
C ALA A 195 -13.83 -3.42 4.52
N PRO A 196 -12.84 -2.58 4.85
CA PRO A 196 -11.45 -2.99 5.02
C PRO A 196 -11.32 -4.10 6.07
N VAL A 197 -10.50 -5.10 5.76
CA VAL A 197 -10.25 -6.24 6.65
C VAL A 197 -8.93 -6.15 7.39
N ALA A 198 -7.95 -5.40 6.85
CA ALA A 198 -6.68 -5.10 7.52
C ALA A 198 -6.08 -3.82 6.97
N TRP A 199 -5.21 -3.19 7.75
CA TRP A 199 -4.47 -2.00 7.35
C TRP A 199 -3.16 -1.91 8.12
N TYR A 200 -2.29 -1.01 7.66
CA TYR A 200 -1.09 -0.68 8.38
C TYR A 200 -0.76 0.80 8.27
N GLU A 201 -0.10 1.30 9.30
CA GLU A 201 0.17 2.71 9.51
C GLU A 201 1.62 2.89 9.98
N ALA A 202 2.18 4.07 9.74
CA ALA A 202 3.37 4.52 10.46
C ALA A 202 2.95 5.43 11.62
N VAL A 203 3.45 5.14 12.82
CA VAL A 203 3.29 5.95 14.01
C VAL A 203 4.64 6.59 14.34
N LEU A 204 4.78 7.85 13.97
CA LEU A 204 5.99 8.64 14.21
C LEU A 204 5.85 9.43 15.52
N SER A 205 6.96 9.65 16.23
CA SER A 205 6.95 10.35 17.52
C SER A 205 6.35 11.75 17.40
N GLY A 206 5.25 12.00 18.12
CA GLY A 206 4.61 13.32 18.20
C GLY A 206 3.80 13.76 16.98
N GLY A 207 3.55 12.85 16.02
CA GLY A 207 2.73 13.12 14.83
C GLY A 207 1.45 12.28 14.77
N GLU A 208 0.53 12.67 13.90
CA GLU A 208 -0.61 11.82 13.52
C GLU A 208 -0.12 10.58 12.77
N PRO A 209 -0.83 9.44 12.87
CA PRO A 209 -0.49 8.26 12.10
C PRO A 209 -0.55 8.56 10.60
N LEU A 210 0.29 7.89 9.83
CA LEU A 210 0.24 7.91 8.37
C LEU A 210 -0.37 6.59 7.93
N THR A 211 -1.57 6.59 7.34
CA THR A 211 -2.12 5.35 6.78
C THR A 211 -1.33 4.96 5.53
N LEU A 212 -0.77 3.74 5.54
CA LEU A 212 0.19 3.29 4.55
C LEU A 212 -0.40 2.32 3.54
N GLY A 213 -1.39 1.53 3.95
CA GLY A 213 -2.13 0.69 3.03
C GLY A 213 -3.30 -0.02 3.68
N VAL A 214 -4.24 -0.42 2.84
CA VAL A 214 -5.55 -0.95 3.22
C VAL A 214 -5.83 -2.20 2.41
N LEU A 215 -6.09 -3.30 3.11
CA LEU A 215 -6.54 -4.57 2.54
C LEU A 215 -8.06 -4.62 2.64
N GLN A 216 -8.72 -4.82 1.51
CA GLN A 216 -10.18 -4.88 1.42
C GLN A 216 -10.62 -6.05 0.52
N PRO A 217 -11.87 -6.52 0.64
CA PRO A 217 -12.41 -7.52 -0.26
C PRO A 217 -12.30 -7.09 -1.73
N TYR A 218 -11.86 -8.01 -2.58
CA TYR A 218 -11.80 -7.81 -4.01
C TYR A 218 -13.09 -8.31 -4.65
N LEU A 219 -13.77 -7.43 -5.39
CA LEU A 219 -15.01 -7.76 -6.09
C LEU A 219 -14.69 -8.47 -7.39
N ARG A 220 -14.43 -9.78 -7.31
CA ARG A 220 -14.18 -10.62 -8.48
C ARG A 220 -15.41 -10.61 -9.39
N GLY A 221 -15.19 -10.39 -10.69
CA GLY A 221 -16.24 -10.44 -11.69
C GLY A 221 -17.15 -9.21 -11.70
N SER A 222 -16.79 -8.13 -11.00
CA SER A 222 -17.46 -6.85 -11.20
C SER A 222 -16.98 -6.18 -12.48
N ASP A 223 -17.90 -5.59 -13.23
CA ASP A 223 -17.57 -4.74 -14.35
C ASP A 223 -17.24 -3.32 -13.88
N ASP A 224 -16.27 -2.70 -14.55
CA ASP A 224 -16.02 -1.28 -14.41
C ASP A 224 -17.20 -0.50 -15.03
N GLY A 225 -17.82 0.38 -14.23
CA GLY A 225 -19.06 1.08 -14.65
C GLY A 225 -18.88 1.94 -15.91
N TRP A 226 -17.67 2.47 -16.13
CA TRP A 226 -17.35 3.21 -17.35
C TRP A 226 -17.22 2.27 -18.56
N GLN A 227 -16.53 1.14 -18.44
CA GLN A 227 -16.46 0.13 -19.51
C GLN A 227 -17.84 -0.46 -19.84
N LEU A 228 -18.68 -0.69 -18.83
CA LEU A 228 -20.05 -1.15 -19.02
C LEU A 228 -20.86 -0.15 -19.83
N ALA A 229 -20.84 1.14 -19.44
CA ALA A 229 -21.54 2.20 -20.16
C ALA A 229 -21.06 2.33 -21.62
N LEU A 230 -19.74 2.29 -21.84
CA LEU A 230 -19.18 2.30 -23.19
C LEU A 230 -19.56 1.05 -24.00
N GLY A 231 -19.68 -0.10 -23.34
CA GLY A 231 -20.16 -1.35 -23.94
C GLY A 231 -21.58 -1.19 -24.49
N ARG A 232 -22.50 -0.71 -23.65
CA ARG A 232 -23.90 -0.42 -24.01
C ARG A 232 -24.00 0.60 -25.13
N LEU A 233 -23.22 1.67 -25.05
CA LEU A 233 -23.18 2.70 -26.10
C LEU A 233 -22.75 2.12 -27.46
N ARG A 234 -21.75 1.22 -27.46
CA ARG A 234 -21.28 0.58 -28.71
C ARG A 234 -22.29 -0.42 -29.28
N SER A 235 -23.03 -1.14 -28.43
CA SER A 235 -24.06 -2.08 -28.89
C SER A 235 -25.40 -1.41 -29.25
N GLY A 236 -25.59 -0.15 -28.85
CA GLY A 236 -26.87 0.56 -29.00
C GLY A 236 -27.94 0.11 -28.02
N ASP A 237 -27.54 -0.56 -26.93
CA ASP A 237 -28.45 -1.05 -25.88
C ASP A 237 -28.81 0.08 -24.90
N ASP A 238 -29.98 -0.05 -24.27
CA ASP A 238 -30.40 0.82 -23.17
C ASP A 238 -29.48 0.65 -21.93
N PHE A 239 -29.22 1.77 -21.24
CA PHE A 239 -28.44 1.85 -20.00
C PHE A 239 -29.21 2.49 -18.83
N THR A 240 -30.51 2.76 -19.04
CA THR A 240 -31.37 3.47 -18.08
C THR A 240 -31.49 2.72 -16.75
N ALA A 241 -31.58 1.39 -16.79
CA ALA A 241 -31.72 0.56 -15.58
C ALA A 241 -30.46 0.60 -14.71
N GLU A 242 -29.28 0.45 -15.32
CA GLU A 242 -27.99 0.53 -14.66
C GLU A 242 -27.73 1.94 -14.09
N ALA A 243 -28.06 2.99 -14.85
CA ALA A 243 -27.96 4.38 -14.39
C ALA A 243 -28.86 4.65 -13.16
N HIS A 244 -30.11 4.17 -13.18
CA HIS A 244 -31.00 4.25 -12.03
C HIS A 244 -30.48 3.47 -10.81
N ALA A 245 -29.93 2.28 -11.04
CA ALA A 245 -29.35 1.46 -9.96
C ALA A 245 -28.13 2.15 -9.33
N LEU A 246 -27.25 2.75 -10.15
CA LEU A 246 -26.13 3.55 -9.69
C LEU A 246 -26.60 4.75 -8.87
N GLY A 247 -27.61 5.48 -9.33
CA GLY A 247 -28.18 6.61 -8.60
C GLY A 247 -28.71 6.22 -7.21
N ARG A 248 -29.42 5.08 -7.09
CA ARG A 248 -29.87 4.56 -5.78
C ARG A 248 -28.68 4.19 -4.88
N ALA A 249 -27.69 3.49 -5.42
CA ALA A 249 -26.50 3.10 -4.65
C ALA A 249 -25.73 4.33 -4.12
N THR A 250 -25.57 5.37 -4.95
CA THR A 250 -24.95 6.64 -4.54
C THR A 250 -25.76 7.33 -3.44
N ALA A 251 -27.09 7.39 -3.56
CA ALA A 251 -27.95 7.98 -2.52
C ALA A 251 -27.84 7.24 -1.19
N GLU A 252 -27.85 5.90 -1.21
CA GLU A 252 -27.68 5.07 0.00
C GLU A 252 -26.34 5.34 0.69
N VAL A 253 -25.24 5.43 -0.07
CA VAL A 253 -23.91 5.76 0.48
C VAL A 253 -23.91 7.15 1.10
N HIS A 254 -24.45 8.16 0.42
CA HIS A 254 -24.48 9.54 0.93
C HIS A 254 -25.32 9.66 2.20
N SER A 255 -26.50 9.04 2.25
CA SER A 255 -27.35 9.03 3.45
C SER A 255 -26.67 8.32 4.63
N ALA A 256 -25.98 7.20 4.38
CA ALA A 256 -25.24 6.49 5.41
C ALA A 256 -24.05 7.31 5.95
N LEU A 257 -23.28 7.97 5.06
CA LEU A 257 -22.18 8.85 5.48
C LEU A 257 -22.68 10.04 6.31
N ALA A 258 -23.77 10.69 5.87
CA ALA A 258 -24.34 11.83 6.60
C ALA A 258 -24.82 11.44 8.01
N ALA A 259 -25.32 10.22 8.19
CA ALA A 259 -25.70 9.71 9.50
C ALA A 259 -24.49 9.32 10.37
N ALA A 260 -23.44 8.73 9.76
CA ALA A 260 -22.28 8.21 10.47
C ALA A 260 -21.26 9.30 10.86
N LEU A 261 -21.16 10.36 10.06
CA LEU A 261 -20.19 11.46 10.22
C LEU A 261 -20.92 12.81 10.20
N PRO A 262 -21.66 13.16 11.27
CA PRO A 262 -22.36 14.43 11.34
C PRO A 262 -21.35 15.59 11.38
N THR A 263 -21.57 16.58 10.52
CA THR A 263 -20.76 17.81 10.40
C THR A 263 -21.04 18.80 11.52
#